data_AF-A0A1Y4SW28-F1
#
_entry.id   AF-A0A1Y4SW28-F1
#
_cell.length_a   1.000
_cell.length_b   1.000
_cell.length_c   1.000
_cell.angle_alpha   90.00
_cell.angle_beta   90.00
_cell.angle_gamma   90.00
#
_symmetry.space_group_name_H-M   'P 1'
#
loop_
_entity.id
_entity.type
_entity.pdbx_description
1 polymer ?
#
loop_
_entity_poly.entity_id
_entity_poly.type
_entity_poly.pdbx_seq_one_letter_code
_entity_poly.pdbx_strand_id
1 'polypeptide(L)'
;MNYCENCYHLTNQERCPYCHSAALREVHDDDYCFLITQSAIWCEAIKETLEQHHIVYECIQEMGSGLSLKVGPYLENYHFYVPYHQYAQAQELMKRFEDSQ
;
A
#
# COMPACT_ATOMS: atom_id res chain seq x y z
N MET A 1 -17.51 4.73 -0.70
CA MET A 1 -16.29 4.03 -1.17
C MET A 1 -16.33 2.64 -0.56
N ASN A 2 -16.09 1.58 -1.34
CA ASN A 2 -16.08 0.23 -0.83
C ASN A 2 -14.65 -0.21 -0.50
N TYR A 3 -14.51 -1.03 0.53
CA TYR A 3 -13.24 -1.57 1.03
C TYR A 3 -13.28 -3.09 1.02
N CYS A 4 -12.17 -3.69 0.58
CA CYS A 4 -11.99 -5.14 0.57
C CYS A 4 -11.06 -5.58 1.71
N GLU A 5 -11.59 -6.29 2.70
CA GLU A 5 -10.81 -6.76 3.85
C GLU A 5 -9.76 -7.81 3.50
N ASN A 6 -9.90 -8.47 2.34
CA ASN A 6 -8.92 -9.46 1.86
C ASN A 6 -7.72 -8.81 1.16
N CYS A 7 -7.97 -7.72 0.43
CA CYS A 7 -6.96 -7.08 -0.41
C CYS A 7 -6.50 -5.71 0.11
N TYR A 8 -7.19 -5.17 1.11
CA TYR A 8 -6.99 -3.83 1.66
C TYR A 8 -7.16 -2.70 0.62
N HIS A 9 -7.73 -3.00 -0.55
CA HIS A 9 -7.94 -2.02 -1.62
C HIS A 9 -9.31 -1.35 -1.51
N LEU A 10 -9.33 -0.07 -1.86
CA LEU A 10 -10.53 0.71 -2.05
C LEU A 10 -11.03 0.62 -3.49
N THR A 11 -12.34 0.55 -3.66
CA THR A 11 -12.98 0.47 -4.98
C THR A 11 -14.35 1.12 -4.96
N ASN A 12 -14.77 1.65 -6.11
CA ASN A 12 -16.14 2.11 -6.33
C ASN A 12 -17.02 1.04 -7.00
N GLN A 13 -16.46 -0.15 -7.26
CA GLN A 13 -17.17 -1.26 -7.88
C GLN A 13 -17.92 -2.09 -6.83
N GLU A 14 -18.90 -2.88 -7.29
CA GLU A 14 -19.64 -3.84 -6.46
C GLU A 14 -18.80 -5.07 -6.07
N ARG A 15 -17.67 -5.30 -6.74
CA ARG A 15 -16.73 -6.39 -6.45
C ARG A 15 -15.29 -5.90 -6.45
N CYS A 16 -14.45 -6.55 -5.65
CA CYS A 16 -13.02 -6.22 -5.62
C CYS A 16 -12.38 -6.54 -6.98
N PRO A 17 -11.69 -5.59 -7.66
CA PRO A 17 -11.05 -5.88 -8.94
C PRO A 17 -9.82 -6.81 -8.83
N TYR A 18 -9.33 -7.06 -7.61
CA TYR A 18 -8.16 -7.89 -7.35
C TYR A 18 -8.56 -9.34 -7.00
N CYS A 19 -9.26 -9.55 -5.88
CA CYS A 19 -9.69 -10.90 -5.47
C CYS A 19 -11.07 -11.31 -6.00
N HIS A 20 -11.81 -10.42 -6.66
CA HIS A 20 -13.16 -10.67 -7.16
C HIS A 20 -14.18 -11.06 -6.08
N SER A 21 -13.86 -10.80 -4.81
CA SER A 21 -14.77 -11.02 -3.69
C SER A 21 -15.99 -10.10 -3.78
N ALA A 22 -17.15 -10.66 -3.45
CA ALA A 22 -18.41 -9.94 -3.29
C ALA A 22 -18.60 -9.38 -1.87
N ALA A 23 -17.76 -9.77 -0.91
CA ALA A 23 -17.79 -9.26 0.46
C ALA A 23 -17.01 -7.94 0.55
N LEU A 24 -17.52 -6.91 -0.11
CA LEU A 24 -17.07 -5.54 0.09
C LEU A 24 -17.91 -4.89 1.19
N ARG A 25 -17.27 -4.06 2.02
CA ARG A 25 -17.98 -3.26 3.02
C ARG A 25 -17.66 -1.78 2.87
N GLU A 26 -18.39 -0.94 3.59
CA GLU A 26 -18.04 0.48 3.72
C GLU A 26 -16.68 0.62 4.44
N VAL A 27 -15.87 1.57 3.98
CA VAL A 27 -14.59 1.91 4.58
C VAL A 27 -14.80 2.79 5.83
N HIS A 28 -14.02 2.53 6.88
CA HIS A 28 -13.94 3.32 8.10
C HIS A 28 -12.60 4.04 8.18
N ASP A 29 -12.56 5.13 8.95
CA ASP A 29 -11.37 6.00 9.07
C ASP A 29 -10.11 5.26 9.54
N ASP A 30 -10.26 4.26 10.41
CA ASP A 30 -9.17 3.45 10.97
C ASP A 30 -8.75 2.27 10.07
N ASP A 31 -9.43 2.05 8.94
CA ASP A 31 -9.08 0.95 8.04
C ASP A 31 -7.77 1.24 7.31
N TYR A 32 -6.80 0.34 7.46
CA TYR A 32 -5.56 0.39 6.69
C TYR A 32 -5.82 0.04 5.23
N CYS A 33 -5.59 1.01 4.36
CA CYS A 33 -5.80 0.92 2.93
C CYS A 33 -4.46 0.77 2.23
N PHE A 34 -4.39 -0.13 1.25
CA PHE A 34 -3.22 -0.30 0.39
C PHE A 34 -2.91 0.99 -0.36
N LEU A 35 -1.68 1.49 -0.18
CA LEU A 35 -1.19 2.72 -0.77
C LEU A 35 -0.36 2.45 -2.03
N ILE A 36 0.75 1.71 -1.91
CA ILE A 36 1.69 1.48 -3.02
C ILE A 36 2.57 0.24 -2.75
N THR A 37 3.02 -0.40 -3.84
CA THR A 37 4.10 -1.40 -3.85
C THR A 37 5.35 -0.79 -4.44
N GLN A 38 6.48 -0.86 -3.73
CA GLN A 38 7.75 -0.32 -4.21
C GLN A 38 8.94 -1.24 -3.89
N SER A 39 10.00 -1.10 -4.67
CA SER A 39 11.23 -1.90 -4.46
C SER A 39 11.99 -1.45 -3.22
N ALA A 40 12.88 -2.30 -2.72
CA ALA A 40 13.76 -1.99 -1.60
C ALA A 40 14.54 -0.66 -1.74
N ILE A 41 14.88 -0.27 -2.98
CA ILE A 41 15.64 0.96 -3.27
C ILE A 41 14.86 2.22 -2.87
N TRP A 42 13.54 2.22 -3.07
CA TRP A 42 12.67 3.36 -2.81
C TRP A 42 11.98 3.30 -1.45
N CYS A 43 12.07 2.17 -0.75
CA CYS A 43 11.40 1.92 0.52
C CYS A 43 11.72 3.00 1.57
N GLU A 44 13.00 3.30 1.80
CA GLU A 44 13.40 4.30 2.79
C GLU A 44 12.96 5.73 2.40
N ALA A 45 13.06 6.10 1.13
CA ALA A 45 12.64 7.41 0.65
C ALA A 45 11.11 7.62 0.80
N ILE A 46 10.32 6.57 0.61
CA ILE A 46 8.87 6.60 0.84
C ILE A 46 8.56 6.74 2.32
N LYS A 47 9.24 5.98 3.18
CA LYS A 47 9.10 6.11 4.65
C LYS A 47 9.39 7.54 5.10
N GLU A 48 10.54 8.09 4.71
CA GLU A 48 10.90 9.48 5.05
C GLU A 48 9.84 10.47 4.56
N THR A 49 9.32 10.30 3.34
CA THR A 49 8.26 11.17 2.80
C THR A 49 6.98 11.09 3.63
N LEU A 50 6.54 9.90 4.02
CA LEU A 50 5.34 9.71 4.84
C LEU A 50 5.54 10.31 6.25
N GLU A 51 6.71 10.09 6.85
CA GLU A 51 7.06 10.59 8.18
C GLU A 51 7.13 12.12 8.23
N GLN A 52 7.76 12.76 7.24
CA GLN A 52 7.83 14.23 7.12
C GLN A 52 6.44 14.87 7.06
N HIS A 53 5.47 14.17 6.48
CA HIS A 53 4.09 14.61 6.36
C HIS A 53 3.17 14.11 7.48
N HIS A 54 3.75 13.48 8.53
CA HIS A 54 3.03 12.94 9.69
C HIS A 54 1.95 11.91 9.30
N ILE A 55 2.20 11.15 8.24
CA ILE A 55 1.31 10.07 7.81
C ILE A 55 1.69 8.79 8.53
N VAL A 56 0.70 8.19 9.19
CA VAL A 56 0.84 6.87 9.81
C VAL A 56 0.83 5.83 8.71
N TYR A 57 1.77 4.89 8.76
CA TYR A 57 1.86 3.82 7.77
C TYR A 57 2.25 2.48 8.39
N GLU A 58 1.81 1.41 7.75
CA GLU A 58 2.36 0.08 7.91
C GLU A 58 3.15 -0.28 6.65
N CYS A 59 4.36 -0.81 6.84
CA CYS A 59 5.23 -1.25 5.76
C CYS A 59 5.48 -2.75 5.94
N ILE A 60 5.01 -3.54 4.99
CA ILE A 60 5.16 -5.00 5.00
C ILE A 60 6.11 -5.39 3.87
N GLN A 61 7.17 -6.09 4.21
CA GLN A 61 8.07 -6.70 3.24
C GLN A 61 7.42 -7.96 2.68
N GLU A 62 7.26 -8.04 1.36
CA GLU A 62 6.82 -9.27 0.71
C GLU A 62 7.97 -10.29 0.73
N MET A 63 7.95 -11.19 1.72
CA MET A 63 8.85 -12.34 1.75
C MET A 63 8.32 -13.39 0.77
N GLY A 64 8.93 -13.45 -0.42
CA GLY A 64 8.60 -14.48 -1.41
C GLY A 64 8.63 -15.87 -0.78
N SER A 65 7.48 -16.55 -0.76
CA SER A 65 7.29 -17.85 -0.14
C SER A 65 8.36 -18.86 -0.60
N GLY A 66 9.34 -19.13 0.28
CA GLY A 66 10.18 -20.33 0.24
C GLY A 66 11.32 -20.43 -0.80
N LEU A 67 11.65 -19.39 -1.57
CA LEU A 67 12.73 -19.46 -2.59
C LEU A 67 13.83 -18.39 -2.45
N SER A 68 13.84 -17.62 -1.36
CA SER A 68 14.82 -16.54 -1.12
C SER A 68 16.18 -17.03 -0.60
N LEU A 69 16.83 -17.93 -1.35
CA LEU A 69 18.23 -18.31 -1.11
C LEU A 69 19.14 -18.09 -2.34
N LYS A 70 18.60 -17.63 -3.48
CA LYS A 70 19.37 -17.57 -4.73
C LYS A 70 19.26 -16.29 -5.56
N VAL A 71 18.42 -15.33 -5.19
CA VAL A 71 18.25 -14.11 -5.99
C VAL A 71 18.27 -12.96 -5.01
N GLY A 72 19.31 -12.11 -5.08
CA GLY A 72 19.67 -11.15 -4.04
C GLY A 72 18.62 -10.07 -3.73
N PRO A 73 18.97 -9.05 -2.92
CA PRO A 73 18.04 -8.04 -2.36
C PRO A 73 17.25 -7.18 -3.37
N TYR A 74 17.46 -7.40 -4.67
CA TYR A 74 16.83 -6.66 -5.77
C TYR A 74 15.39 -7.08 -6.10
N LEU A 75 14.87 -8.15 -5.48
CA LEU A 75 13.50 -8.64 -5.73
C LEU A 75 12.57 -8.46 -4.52
N GLU A 76 13.01 -7.73 -3.50
CA GLU A 76 12.18 -7.46 -2.33
C GLU A 76 11.25 -6.26 -2.61
N ASN A 77 9.96 -6.54 -2.65
CA ASN A 77 8.91 -5.54 -2.73
C ASN A 77 8.40 -5.22 -1.33
N TYR A 78 8.07 -3.96 -1.12
CA TYR A 78 7.47 -3.45 0.11
C TYR A 78 6.09 -2.91 -0.21
N HIS A 79 5.12 -3.33 0.60
CA HIS A 79 3.74 -2.87 0.53
C HIS A 79 3.51 -1.87 1.65
N PHE A 80 3.04 -0.69 1.26
CA PHE A 80 2.67 0.36 2.19
C PHE A 80 1.16 0.42 2.34
N TYR A 81 0.72 0.56 3.58
CA TYR A 81 -0.68 0.71 3.96
C TYR A 81 -0.82 1.94 4.86
N VAL A 82 -1.91 2.67 4.74
CA VAL A 82 -2.19 3.87 5.54
C VAL A 82 -3.65 3.89 5.96
N PRO A 83 -4.00 4.44 7.13
CA PRO A 83 -5.38 4.52 7.58
C PRO A 83 -6.20 5.43 6.66
N TYR A 84 -7.48 5.07 6.44
CA TYR A 84 -8.33 5.70 5.43
C TYR A 84 -8.44 7.22 5.57
N HIS A 85 -8.51 7.73 6.80
CA HIS A 85 -8.59 9.17 7.07
C HIS A 85 -7.38 9.98 6.54
N GLN A 86 -6.23 9.33 6.30
CA GLN A 86 -5.02 9.92 5.74
C GLN A 86 -4.75 9.45 4.29
N TYR A 87 -5.56 8.54 3.77
CA TYR A 87 -5.33 7.88 2.48
C TYR A 87 -5.25 8.86 1.32
N ALA A 88 -6.20 9.79 1.22
CA ALA A 88 -6.22 10.77 0.13
C ALA A 88 -4.96 11.65 0.12
N GLN A 89 -4.49 12.07 1.30
CA GLN A 89 -3.24 12.84 1.43
C GLN A 89 -2.02 12.00 1.03
N ALA A 90 -1.96 10.74 1.50
CA ALA A 90 -0.88 9.83 1.17
C ALA A 90 -0.81 9.56 -0.34
N GLN A 91 -1.95 9.35 -1.00
CA GLN A 91 -2.02 9.15 -2.45
C GLN A 91 -1.45 10.34 -3.23
N GLU A 92 -1.76 11.57 -2.82
CA GLU A 92 -1.23 12.76 -3.47
C GLU A 92 0.30 12.86 -3.33
N LEU A 93 0.83 12.52 -2.16
CA LEU A 93 2.29 12.46 -1.95
C LEU A 93 2.95 11.39 -2.80
N MET A 94 2.37 10.19 -2.88
CA MET A 94 2.92 9.10 -3.69
C MET A 94 2.92 9.46 -5.17
N LYS A 95 1.85 10.09 -5.66
CA LYS A 95 1.81 10.57 -7.05
C LYS A 95 2.95 11.55 -7.35
N ARG A 96 3.18 12.52 -6.46
CA ARG A 96 4.28 13.49 -6.60
C ARG A 96 5.66 12.83 -6.50
N PHE A 97 5.78 11.81 -5.67
CA PHE A 97 7.00 11.02 -5.52
C PHE A 97 7.31 10.25 -6.81
N GLU A 98 6.32 9.59 -7.42
CA GLU A 98 6.47 8.88 -8.70
C GLU A 98 6.79 9.82 -9.87
N ASP A 99 6.19 11.01 -9.92
CA ASP A 99 6.48 12.03 -10.94
C ASP A 99 7.92 12.60 -10.84
N SER A 100 8.58 12.40 -9.69
CA SER A 100 9.95 12.90 -9.43
C SER A 100 11.05 11.86 -9.67
N GLN A 101 10.68 10.62 -10.03
CA GLN A 101 11.61 9.52 -10.32
C GLN A 101 12.08 9.47 -11.78
#